data_AF-C0CM66-F1
#
_entry.id   AF-C0CM66-F1
#
_cell.length_a   1.000
_cell.length_b   1.000
_cell.length_c   1.000
_cell.angle_alpha   90.00
_cell.angle_beta   90.00
_cell.angle_gamma   90.00
#
_symmetry.space_group_name_H-M   'P 1'
#
loop_
_entity.id
_entity.type
_entity.pdbx_description
1 polymer ?
#
loop_
_entity_poly.entity_id
_entity_poly.type
_entity_poly.pdbx_seq_one_letter_code
_entity_poly.pdbx_strand_id
1 'polypeptide(L)'
;MKYDHKVKFGGVLYLAEEEVPNDEKEEQIMPFDDTDIAFEGSDEKYTYEDLSAMTVKDIRKLAEDNGIMITKVIKDEVIGEFLSQQI
;
A
#
# COMPACT_ATOMS: atom_id res chain seq x y z
N MET A 1 -3.51 -48.55 -1.23
CA MET A 1 -4.35 -47.43 -0.74
C MET A 1 -4.37 -46.40 -1.86
N LYS A 2 -5.50 -46.18 -2.53
CA LYS A 2 -5.61 -45.17 -3.59
C LYS A 2 -5.95 -43.86 -2.90
N TYR A 3 -5.04 -42.89 -2.95
CA TYR A 3 -5.35 -41.54 -2.48
C TYR A 3 -6.17 -40.87 -3.57
N ASP A 4 -7.48 -40.71 -3.33
CA ASP A 4 -8.35 -39.89 -4.18
C ASP A 4 -7.90 -38.43 -4.05
N HIS A 5 -6.91 -38.01 -4.84
CA HIS A 5 -6.51 -36.61 -4.93
C HIS A 5 -7.61 -35.84 -5.66
N LYS A 6 -8.50 -35.22 -4.87
CA LYS A 6 -9.51 -34.27 -5.35
C LYS A 6 -8.94 -32.85 -5.24
N VAL A 7 -9.03 -32.07 -6.31
CA VAL A 7 -8.59 -30.67 -6.34
C VAL A 7 -9.82 -29.77 -6.37
N LYS A 8 -9.85 -28.71 -5.56
CA LYS A 8 -10.95 -27.76 -5.51
C LYS A 8 -10.58 -26.51 -6.31
N PHE A 9 -11.34 -26.20 -7.36
CA PHE A 9 -11.18 -24.98 -8.17
C PHE A 9 -12.54 -24.30 -8.36
N GLY A 10 -12.62 -22.98 -8.13
CA GLY A 10 -13.87 -22.22 -8.30
C GLY A 10 -15.07 -22.70 -7.46
N GLY A 11 -14.83 -23.42 -6.35
CA GLY A 11 -15.89 -23.98 -5.50
C GLY A 11 -16.34 -25.40 -5.84
N VAL A 12 -15.88 -25.96 -6.97
CA VAL A 12 -16.22 -27.30 -7.44
C VAL A 12 -15.04 -28.27 -7.23
N LEU A 13 -15.33 -29.53 -6.89
CA LEU A 13 -14.32 -30.58 -6.68
C LEU A 13 -14.14 -31.40 -7.95
N TYR A 14 -12.90 -31.49 -8.44
CA TYR A 14 -12.52 -32.27 -9.60
C TYR A 14 -11.63 -33.45 -9.19
N LEU A 15 -11.82 -34.60 -9.84
CA LEU A 15 -10.92 -35.75 -9.71
C LEU A 15 -9.72 -35.54 -10.65
N ALA A 16 -8.51 -35.82 -10.18
CA ALA A 16 -7.33 -35.81 -11.04
C ALA A 16 -7.51 -36.86 -12.16
N GLU A 17 -7.19 -36.48 -13.41
CA GLU A 17 -7.30 -37.25 -14.68
C GLU A 17 -8.54 -36.98 -15.58
N GLU A 18 -9.44 -36.07 -15.22
CA GLU A 18 -10.52 -35.63 -16.12
C GLU A 18 -10.05 -34.42 -16.96
N GLU A 19 -10.24 -34.46 -18.29
CA GLU A 19 -9.93 -33.34 -19.18
C GLU A 19 -10.78 -32.12 -18.80
N VAL A 20 -10.15 -31.13 -18.18
CA VAL A 20 -10.81 -29.86 -17.85
C VAL A 20 -11.09 -29.13 -19.16
N PRO A 21 -12.34 -28.75 -19.47
CA PRO A 21 -12.62 -27.97 -20.66
C PRO A 21 -11.86 -26.65 -20.58
N ASN A 22 -10.99 -26.40 -21.55
CA ASN A 22 -10.28 -25.13 -21.70
C ASN A 22 -11.28 -24.10 -22.24
N ASP A 23 -12.11 -23.56 -21.34
CA ASP A 23 -12.83 -22.33 -21.62
C ASP A 23 -11.77 -21.22 -21.70
N GLU A 24 -11.24 -20.99 -22.90
CA GLU A 24 -10.52 -19.77 -23.27
C GLU A 24 -11.51 -18.59 -23.25
N LYS A 25 -12.06 -18.30 -22.08
CA LYS A 25 -12.52 -16.95 -21.80
C LYS A 25 -11.24 -16.19 -21.57
N GLU A 26 -10.76 -15.56 -22.65
CA GLU A 26 -9.86 -14.41 -22.57
C GLU A 26 -10.31 -13.61 -21.35
N GLU A 27 -9.51 -13.66 -20.28
CA GLU A 27 -9.71 -12.76 -19.17
C GLU A 27 -9.72 -11.40 -19.84
N GLN A 28 -10.89 -10.77 -19.83
CA GLN A 28 -11.05 -9.42 -20.33
C GLN A 28 -10.18 -8.59 -19.40
N ILE A 29 -8.92 -8.45 -19.80
CA ILE A 29 -7.95 -7.54 -19.22
C ILE A 29 -8.67 -6.22 -19.29
N MET A 30 -9.16 -5.78 -18.13
CA MET A 30 -9.64 -4.42 -17.97
C MET A 30 -8.54 -3.57 -18.60
N PRO A 31 -8.84 -2.68 -19.57
CA PRO A 31 -7.80 -1.84 -20.13
C PRO A 31 -7.15 -1.17 -18.93
N PHE A 32 -5.86 -1.48 -18.69
CA PHE A 32 -5.07 -0.77 -17.71
C PHE A 32 -5.03 0.66 -18.22
N ASP A 33 -5.98 1.45 -17.77
CA ASP A 33 -6.02 2.86 -18.02
C ASP A 33 -4.92 3.42 -17.12
N ASP A 34 -3.72 3.62 -17.69
CA ASP A 34 -2.59 4.28 -17.02
C ASP A 34 -2.97 5.69 -16.49
N THR A 35 -4.17 6.17 -16.82
CA THR A 35 -4.76 7.42 -16.36
C THR A 35 -5.30 7.35 -14.91
N ASP A 36 -5.47 6.15 -14.32
CA ASP A 36 -5.95 5.97 -12.93
C ASP A 36 -4.86 5.77 -11.88
N ILE A 37 -3.58 5.67 -12.26
CA ILE A 37 -2.48 5.91 -11.31
C ILE A 37 -2.33 7.42 -11.18
N ALA A 38 -3.36 8.06 -10.61
CA ALA A 38 -3.12 9.27 -9.87
C ALA A 38 -2.13 8.86 -8.77
N PHE A 39 -0.86 9.23 -8.95
CA PHE A 39 -0.04 9.55 -7.81
C PHE A 39 -0.80 10.68 -7.11
N GLU A 40 -1.75 10.33 -6.24
CA GLU A 40 -2.02 11.11 -5.04
C GLU A 40 -0.67 11.11 -4.31
N GLY A 41 0.25 11.95 -4.80
CA GLY A 41 1.09 12.74 -3.94
C GLY A 41 0.08 13.51 -3.14
N SER A 42 -0.41 12.89 -2.08
CA SER A 42 -1.32 13.54 -1.20
C SER A 42 -0.50 14.69 -0.65
N ASP A 43 -0.84 15.90 -1.08
CA ASP A 43 -0.56 17.14 -0.33
C ASP A 43 -1.33 17.09 1.02
N GLU A 44 -1.46 15.90 1.62
CA GLU A 44 -2.02 15.65 2.93
C GLU A 44 -0.99 16.15 3.92
N LYS A 45 -1.23 17.39 4.34
CA LYS A 45 -0.55 17.98 5.48
C LYS A 45 -0.71 17.05 6.67
N TYR A 46 0.42 16.61 7.21
CA TYR A 46 0.43 15.82 8.42
C TYR A 46 -0.21 16.61 9.57
N THR A 47 -1.01 15.95 10.39
CA THR A 47 -1.54 16.57 11.60
C THR A 47 -0.61 16.31 12.78
N TYR A 48 -0.83 17.06 13.88
CA TYR A 48 -0.11 16.81 15.12
C TYR A 48 -0.34 15.38 15.62
N GLU A 49 -1.56 14.85 15.50
CA GLU A 49 -1.89 13.51 15.96
C GLU A 49 -1.11 12.44 15.20
N ASP A 50 -1.01 12.57 13.87
CA ASP A 50 -0.25 11.66 13.01
C ASP A 50 1.23 11.65 13.38
N LEU A 51 1.82 12.84 13.53
CA LEU A 51 3.23 12.98 13.90
C LEU A 51 3.48 12.57 15.36
N SER A 52 2.51 12.76 16.25
CA SER A 52 2.61 12.31 17.64
C SER A 52 2.61 10.78 17.76
N ALA A 53 1.97 10.07 16.83
CA ALA A 53 2.00 8.62 16.75
C ALA A 53 3.35 8.09 16.22
N MET A 54 4.08 8.90 15.46
CA MET A 54 5.39 8.57 14.89
C MET A 54 6.54 8.78 15.87
N THR A 55 7.71 8.20 15.57
CA THR A 55 8.93 8.48 16.34
C THR A 55 9.62 9.74 15.83
N VAL A 56 10.44 10.38 16.68
CA VAL A 56 11.25 11.55 16.27
C VAL A 56 12.14 11.25 15.06
N LYS A 57 12.59 9.99 14.91
CA LYS A 57 13.38 9.56 13.76
C LYS A 57 12.55 9.57 12.48
N ASP A 58 11.32 9.06 12.53
CA ASP A 58 10.44 9.00 11.38
C ASP A 58 10.00 10.40 10.95
N ILE A 59 9.67 11.27 11.92
CA ILE A 59 9.30 12.68 11.65
C ILE A 59 10.46 13.44 11.01
N ARG A 60 11.70 13.21 11.47
CA ARG A 60 12.89 13.82 10.86
C ARG A 60 13.12 13.32 9.44
N LYS A 61 12.95 12.03 9.21
CA LYS A 61 13.07 11.46 7.87
C LYS A 61 12.00 12.03 6.94
N LEU A 62 10.76 12.12 7.41
CA LEU A 62 9.68 12.81 6.70
C LEU A 62 10.02 14.27 6.42
N ALA A 63 10.61 14.98 7.38
CA ALA A 63 11.05 16.35 7.19
C ALA A 63 12.09 16.44 6.07
N GLU A 64 13.12 15.61 6.11
CA GLU A 64 14.16 15.54 5.09
C GLU A 64 13.59 15.20 3.71
N ASP A 65 12.67 14.23 3.64
CA ASP A 65 11.97 13.83 2.41
C ASP A 65 11.11 14.98 1.84
N ASN A 66 10.55 15.83 2.71
CA ASN A 66 9.80 17.04 2.36
C ASN A 66 10.70 18.29 2.17
N GLY A 67 12.03 18.16 2.30
CA GLY A 67 12.97 19.27 2.19
C GLY A 67 12.96 20.25 3.38
N ILE A 68 12.35 19.86 4.50
CA ILE A 68 12.26 20.61 5.75
C ILE A 68 13.47 20.27 6.63
N MET A 69 14.20 21.29 7.08
CA MET A 69 15.26 21.11 8.08
C MET A 69 14.72 21.33 9.49
N ILE A 70 14.75 20.28 10.31
CA ILE A 70 14.40 20.33 11.72
C ILE A 70 15.66 20.48 12.56
N THR A 71 15.76 21.56 13.32
CA THR A 71 16.88 21.84 14.23
C THR A 71 16.63 21.35 15.66
N LYS A 72 15.37 21.06 15.99
CA LYS A 72 14.94 20.69 17.33
C LYS A 72 15.19 19.21 17.65
N VAL A 73 15.28 18.91 18.94
CA VAL A 73 15.52 17.57 19.49
C VAL A 73 14.36 17.06 20.35
N ILE A 74 13.56 17.96 20.92
CA ILE A 74 12.38 17.61 21.71
C ILE A 74 11.25 17.25 20.75
N LYS A 75 10.57 16.11 20.97
CA LYS A 75 9.52 15.60 20.07
C LYS A 75 8.44 16.63 19.76
N ASP A 76 7.90 17.30 20.78
CA ASP A 76 6.84 18.29 20.58
C ASP A 76 7.35 19.51 19.77
N GLU A 77 8.60 19.92 19.98
CA GLU A 77 9.22 21.01 19.21
C GLU A 77 9.51 20.58 17.76
N VAL A 78 9.95 19.34 17.54
CA VAL A 78 10.19 18.72 16.23
C VAL A 78 8.88 18.70 15.43
N ILE A 79 7.79 18.26 16.06
CA ILE A 79 6.46 18.23 15.44
C ILE A 79 6.01 19.66 15.10
N GLY A 80 6.13 20.61 16.04
CA GLY A 80 5.77 22.00 15.80
C GLY A 80 6.58 22.65 14.67
N GLU A 81 7.89 22.38 14.61
CA GLU A 81 8.79 22.89 13.57
C GLU A 81 8.48 22.27 12.20
N PHE A 82 8.18 20.98 12.14
CA PHE A 82 7.71 20.30 10.93
C PHE A 82 6.40 20.89 10.43
N LEU A 83 5.39 20.98 11.30
CA LEU A 83 4.05 21.47 10.97
C LEU A 83 4.03 22.94 10.55
N SER A 84 4.98 23.74 11.04
CA SER A 84 5.13 25.15 10.66
C SER A 84 5.79 25.33 9.29
N GLN A 85 6.56 24.34 8.84
CA GLN A 85 7.33 24.39 7.60
C GLN A 85 6.73 23.56 6.47
N GLN A 86 5.71 22.73 6.73
CA GLN A 86 4.95 22.07 5.67
C GLN A 86 4.21 23.14 4.82
N ILE A 87 4.46 23.14 3.51
CA ILE A 87 3.91 24.11 2.54
C ILE A 87 2.61 23.58 1.97
#